data_AF-A0A7S2CPC4-F1
#
_entry.id   AF-A0A7S2CPC4-F1
#
_cell.length_a   1.000
_cell.length_b   1.000
_cell.length_c   1.000
_cell.angle_alpha   90.00
_cell.angle_beta   90.00
_cell.angle_gamma   90.00
#
_symmetry.space_group_name_H-M   'P 1'
#
loop_
_entity.id
_entity.type
_entity.pdbx_description
1 polymer ?
#
loop_
_entity_poly.entity_id
_entity_poly.type
_entity_poly.pdbx_seq_one_letter_code
_entity_poly.pdbx_strand_id
1 'polypeptide(L)'
;GRIVSSKRSMKVKAGTMVQLPLELTILPCEIALEYELQQGANVAFGVEMEPTNGLAKHIVPLSVGAPKKLCMEFKNEGVCTFTWDYSSAWFGAQDIVYRVVVKVSETQLKIHTAATSIQSVVRMRSVRESYLNGELGTPSPDDGDAAANDDSGTFRFTDNAEPTSPAASSPKATFKAKPKPTPKKETPETLRAKIEKLHEKAASLDEKVIELKSGVEKAEVAIDEAKNLAAERNVSVEDAVNAVGVIESQLADLGVDDASSLVPGEVPETPVSFTETYLTVF
;
A
#
# COMPACT_ATOMS: atom_id res chain seq x y z
N GLY A 1 -7.84 -10.25 -6.87
CA GLY A 1 -6.53 -9.71 -6.46
C GLY A 1 -6.36 -8.35 -7.10
N ARG A 2 -5.88 -7.36 -6.35
CA ARG A 2 -5.63 -6.02 -6.92
C ARG A 2 -4.24 -6.00 -7.54
N ILE A 3 -4.12 -5.32 -8.67
CA ILE A 3 -2.89 -5.25 -9.45
C ILE A 3 -2.38 -3.81 -9.39
N VAL A 4 -1.18 -3.63 -8.84
CA VAL A 4 -0.45 -2.36 -8.90
C VAL A 4 0.59 -2.50 -10.00
N SER A 5 0.44 -1.76 -11.09
CA SER A 5 1.36 -1.79 -12.23
C SER A 5 1.97 -0.42 -12.45
N SER A 6 3.30 -0.34 -12.51
CA SER A 6 4.04 0.86 -12.90
C SER A 6 4.91 0.57 -14.11
N LYS A 7 4.68 1.29 -15.22
CA LYS A 7 5.59 1.28 -16.39
C LYS A 7 6.50 2.49 -16.28
N ARG A 8 7.81 2.25 -16.27
CA ARG A 8 8.84 3.29 -16.15
C ARG A 8 9.93 3.07 -17.21
N SER A 9 10.68 4.11 -17.50
CA SER A 9 11.88 4.04 -18.32
C SER A 9 13.07 4.56 -17.53
N MET A 10 14.23 3.95 -17.73
CA MET A 10 15.49 4.42 -17.16
C MET A 10 16.63 4.26 -18.14
N LYS A 11 17.66 5.08 -17.96
CA LYS A 11 18.85 5.08 -18.80
C LYS A 11 20.07 4.63 -18.00
N VAL A 12 20.66 3.51 -18.38
CA VAL A 12 21.85 2.94 -17.74
C VAL A 12 23.08 3.30 -18.58
N LYS A 13 24.07 3.98 -17.99
CA LYS A 13 25.29 4.38 -18.71
C LYS A 13 26.27 3.22 -18.79
N ALA A 14 27.12 3.19 -19.82
CA ALA A 14 28.23 2.25 -19.90
C ALA A 14 29.11 2.34 -18.65
N GLY A 15 29.54 1.19 -18.12
CA GLY A 15 30.34 1.13 -16.90
C GLY A 15 29.54 1.30 -15.60
N THR A 16 28.20 1.32 -15.65
CA THR A 16 27.35 1.52 -14.48
C THR A 16 26.37 0.38 -14.25
N MET A 17 25.94 0.27 -12.99
CA MET A 17 24.90 -0.63 -12.52
C MET A 17 23.77 0.22 -11.92
N VAL A 18 22.53 -0.17 -12.18
CA VAL A 18 21.35 0.45 -11.57
C VAL A 18 20.59 -0.61 -10.79
N GLN A 19 20.26 -0.26 -9.55
CA GLN A 19 19.46 -1.08 -8.65
C GLN A 19 18.12 -0.40 -8.39
N LEU A 20 17.05 -1.18 -8.45
CA LEU A 20 15.70 -0.76 -8.10
C LEU A 20 15.25 -1.57 -6.88
N PRO A 21 15.37 -1.01 -5.66
CA PRO A 21 14.84 -1.66 -4.47
C PRO A 21 13.31 -1.53 -4.45
N LEU A 22 12.65 -2.63 -4.11
CA LEU A 22 11.21 -2.71 -3.91
C LEU A 22 10.94 -3.31 -2.53
N GLU A 23 10.45 -2.49 -1.61
CA GLU A 23 10.07 -2.92 -0.27
C GLU A 23 8.78 -3.74 -0.31
N LEU A 24 8.84 -4.95 0.26
CA LEU A 24 7.74 -5.90 0.32
C LEU A 24 7.22 -5.96 1.76
N THR A 25 6.16 -5.20 2.02
CA THR A 25 5.49 -5.13 3.32
C THR A 25 4.18 -5.92 3.37
N ILE A 26 3.61 -6.30 2.22
CA ILE A 26 2.34 -7.03 2.14
C ILE A 26 2.58 -8.42 1.56
N LEU A 27 2.18 -9.46 2.30
CA LEU A 27 2.46 -10.85 1.97
C LEU A 27 1.30 -11.81 2.18
N PRO A 28 1.28 -12.95 1.46
CA PRO A 28 2.16 -13.24 0.33
C PRO A 28 1.78 -12.37 -0.87
N CYS A 29 2.77 -12.02 -1.69
CA CYS A 29 2.55 -11.27 -2.93
C CYS A 29 3.23 -11.94 -4.12
N GLU A 30 2.62 -11.76 -5.28
CA GLU A 30 3.16 -12.22 -6.56
C GLU A 30 3.65 -10.99 -7.32
N ILE A 31 4.92 -11.01 -7.73
CA ILE A 31 5.54 -9.92 -8.48
C ILE A 31 5.84 -10.43 -9.88
N ALA A 32 5.25 -9.78 -10.88
CA ALA A 32 5.60 -9.96 -12.27
C ALA A 32 6.41 -8.75 -12.74
N LEU A 33 7.62 -9.00 -13.25
CA LEU A 33 8.47 -7.99 -13.85
C LEU A 33 8.65 -8.30 -15.34
N GLU A 34 8.42 -7.30 -16.17
CA GLU A 34 8.73 -7.33 -17.60
C GLU A 34 9.65 -6.17 -17.95
N TYR A 35 10.70 -6.43 -18.75
CA TYR A 35 11.56 -5.36 -19.25
C TYR A 35 11.94 -5.54 -20.72
N GLU A 36 12.12 -4.41 -21.38
CA GLU A 36 12.52 -4.29 -22.77
C GLU A 36 13.76 -3.39 -22.89
N LEU A 37 14.69 -3.83 -23.72
CA LEU A 37 15.93 -3.12 -24.06
C LEU A 37 15.76 -2.54 -25.45
N GLN A 38 15.90 -1.22 -25.62
CA GLN A 38 15.71 -0.59 -26.94
C GLN A 38 16.83 -0.88 -27.95
N GLN A 39 18.05 -1.13 -27.47
CA GLN A 39 19.21 -1.46 -28.30
C GLN A 39 19.73 -2.85 -27.92
N GLY A 40 20.24 -3.62 -28.88
CA GLY A 40 20.69 -5.02 -28.71
C GLY A 40 21.93 -5.23 -27.83
N ALA A 41 22.18 -4.35 -26.86
CA ALA A 41 23.30 -4.43 -25.95
C ALA A 41 23.04 -5.48 -24.85
N ASN A 42 24.13 -6.12 -24.44
CA ASN A 42 24.16 -7.13 -23.39
C ASN A 42 24.14 -6.47 -22.01
N VAL A 43 22.95 -6.18 -21.49
CA VAL A 43 22.76 -5.80 -20.07
C VAL A 43 22.56 -7.07 -19.26
N ALA A 44 23.35 -7.27 -18.22
CA ALA A 44 23.13 -8.34 -17.27
C ALA A 44 21.99 -7.95 -16.33
N PHE A 45 21.11 -8.91 -16.03
CA PHE A 45 19.99 -8.68 -15.13
C PHE A 45 19.99 -9.74 -14.01
N GLY A 46 19.66 -9.29 -12.81
CA GLY A 46 19.62 -10.13 -11.61
C GLY A 46 18.55 -9.65 -10.63
N VAL A 47 18.14 -10.56 -9.76
CA VAL A 47 17.17 -10.29 -8.69
C VAL A 47 17.70 -10.86 -7.39
N GLU A 48 17.74 -10.01 -6.37
CA GLU A 48 18.13 -10.36 -5.02
C GLU A 48 16.99 -10.05 -4.05
N MET A 49 16.79 -10.91 -3.06
CA MET A 49 15.84 -10.68 -1.99
C MET A 49 16.57 -10.68 -0.66
N GLU A 50 16.46 -9.57 0.05
CA GLU A 50 16.95 -9.42 1.42
C GLU A 50 15.75 -9.46 2.38
N PRO A 51 15.47 -10.62 2.99
CA PRO A 51 14.36 -10.74 3.94
C PRO A 51 14.65 -9.96 5.22
N THR A 52 13.63 -9.37 5.84
CA THR A 52 13.75 -8.61 7.10
C THR A 52 14.42 -9.43 8.21
N ASN A 53 14.18 -10.73 8.23
CA ASN A 53 14.71 -11.67 9.22
C ASN A 53 15.62 -12.74 8.59
N GLY A 54 16.59 -12.35 7.77
CA GLY A 54 17.52 -13.33 7.20
C GLY A 54 18.65 -12.76 6.37
N LEU A 55 19.38 -13.66 5.71
CA LEU A 55 20.45 -13.30 4.77
C LEU A 55 19.90 -13.06 3.37
N ALA A 56 20.50 -12.12 2.67
CA ALA A 56 20.17 -11.85 1.28
C ALA A 56 20.41 -13.08 0.40
N LYS A 57 19.48 -13.32 -0.54
CA LYS A 57 19.47 -14.47 -1.43
C LYS A 57 19.25 -14.02 -2.86
N HIS A 58 20.12 -14.45 -3.77
CA HIS A 58 19.90 -14.30 -5.20
C HIS A 58 18.77 -15.22 -5.65
N ILE A 59 17.68 -14.63 -6.17
CA ILE A 59 16.58 -15.35 -6.80
C ILE A 59 16.92 -15.61 -8.26
N VAL A 60 17.41 -14.57 -8.94
CA VAL A 60 17.91 -14.66 -10.32
C VAL A 60 19.37 -14.20 -10.29
N PRO A 61 20.33 -15.07 -10.63
CA PRO A 61 21.73 -14.68 -10.66
C PRO A 61 21.96 -13.63 -11.75
N LEU A 62 22.81 -12.64 -11.44
CA LEU A 62 23.15 -11.57 -12.36
C LEU A 62 23.83 -12.14 -13.61
N SER A 63 23.13 -12.14 -14.74
CA SER A 63 23.61 -12.75 -15.98
C SER A 63 23.09 -12.04 -17.22
N VAL A 64 23.90 -12.03 -18.27
CA VAL A 64 23.49 -11.57 -19.60
C VAL A 64 22.55 -12.60 -20.21
N GLY A 65 21.41 -12.15 -20.73
CA GLY A 65 20.40 -13.04 -21.31
C GLY A 65 19.41 -13.63 -20.31
N ALA A 66 19.33 -13.06 -19.10
CA ALA A 66 18.29 -13.41 -18.14
C ALA A 66 16.87 -13.19 -18.73
N PRO A 67 15.85 -13.89 -18.21
CA PRO A 67 14.49 -13.79 -18.74
C PRO A 67 13.94 -12.37 -18.68
N LYS A 68 13.44 -11.86 -19.82
CA LYS A 68 12.81 -10.53 -19.92
C LYS A 68 11.47 -10.42 -19.19
N LYS A 69 10.84 -11.56 -18.90
CA LYS A 69 9.61 -11.69 -18.13
C LYS A 69 9.85 -12.65 -16.98
N LEU A 70 9.54 -12.21 -15.78
CA LEU A 70 9.71 -12.98 -14.56
C LEU A 70 8.43 -12.87 -13.75
N CYS A 71 7.98 -14.00 -13.20
CA CYS A 71 6.94 -14.02 -12.19
C CYS A 71 7.47 -14.76 -10.96
N MET A 72 7.35 -14.14 -9.79
CA MET A 72 7.93 -14.63 -8.55
C MET A 72 6.92 -14.46 -7.41
N GLU A 73 6.80 -15.47 -6.57
CA GLU A 73 5.97 -15.41 -5.36
C GLU A 73 6.86 -15.18 -4.14
N PHE A 74 6.50 -14.20 -3.32
CA PHE A 74 7.19 -13.84 -2.10
C PHE A 74 6.32 -14.15 -0.89
N LYS A 75 6.89 -14.89 0.07
CA LYS A 75 6.25 -15.26 1.34
C LYS A 75 6.84 -14.58 2.57
N ASN A 76 7.96 -13.87 2.40
CA ASN A 76 8.71 -13.22 3.47
C ASN A 76 8.83 -11.73 3.21
N GLU A 77 8.84 -10.94 4.29
CA GLU A 77 8.96 -9.48 4.22
C GLU A 77 10.41 -9.14 3.95
N GLY A 78 10.66 -8.01 3.29
CA GLY A 78 12.01 -7.54 3.04
C GLY A 78 12.11 -6.66 1.79
N VAL A 79 13.32 -6.55 1.24
CA VAL A 79 13.60 -5.73 0.06
C VAL A 79 13.99 -6.63 -1.11
N CYS A 80 13.22 -6.53 -2.18
CA CYS A 80 13.53 -7.17 -3.46
C CYS A 80 14.25 -6.17 -4.36
N THR A 81 15.49 -6.44 -4.71
CA THR A 81 16.33 -5.55 -5.50
C THR A 81 16.50 -6.09 -6.91
N PHE A 82 15.99 -5.34 -7.89
CA PHE A 82 16.20 -5.62 -9.31
C PHE A 82 17.45 -4.91 -9.79
N THR A 83 18.39 -5.64 -10.35
CA THR A 83 19.69 -5.10 -10.76
C THR A 83 19.84 -5.22 -12.28
N TRP A 84 20.15 -4.09 -12.93
CA TRP A 84 20.59 -4.02 -14.31
C TRP A 84 22.05 -3.57 -14.33
N ASP A 85 22.93 -4.46 -14.76
CA ASP A 85 24.36 -4.23 -14.82
C ASP A 85 24.82 -4.05 -16.27
N TYR A 86 25.34 -2.86 -16.55
CA TYR A 86 25.96 -2.49 -17.82
C TYR A 86 27.44 -2.12 -17.64
N SER A 87 28.07 -2.66 -16.60
CA SER A 87 29.48 -2.45 -16.24
C SER A 87 30.45 -2.95 -17.31
N SER A 88 30.09 -3.99 -18.07
CA SER A 88 30.96 -4.56 -19.12
C SER A 88 31.05 -3.70 -20.39
N ALA A 89 30.18 -2.70 -20.55
CA ALA A 89 30.20 -1.83 -21.73
C ALA A 89 31.16 -0.65 -21.55
N TRP A 90 31.85 -0.30 -22.64
CA TRP A 90 32.83 0.80 -22.63
C TRP A 90 32.27 2.13 -23.15
N PHE A 91 31.19 2.11 -23.93
CA PHE A 91 30.59 3.32 -24.49
C PHE A 91 29.07 3.18 -24.63
N GLY A 92 28.40 4.32 -24.71
CA GLY A 92 26.97 4.41 -24.90
C GLY A 92 26.17 4.38 -23.59
N ALA A 93 24.86 4.29 -23.75
CA ALA A 93 23.91 4.16 -22.68
C ALA A 93 22.71 3.36 -23.18
N GLN A 94 22.12 2.56 -22.32
CA GLN A 94 20.99 1.71 -22.63
C GLN A 94 19.71 2.29 -22.04
N ASP A 95 18.70 2.48 -22.88
CA ASP A 95 17.35 2.79 -22.41
C ASP A 95 16.60 1.48 -22.13
N ILE A 96 16.20 1.32 -20.87
CA ILE A 96 15.48 0.17 -20.33
C ILE A 96 14.06 0.61 -19.99
N VAL A 97 13.08 0.01 -20.64
CA VAL A 97 11.66 0.19 -20.30
C VAL A 97 11.24 -1.01 -19.50
N TYR A 98 10.74 -0.81 -18.29
CA TYR A 98 10.31 -1.90 -17.42
C TYR A 98 8.91 -1.66 -16.88
N ARG A 99 8.21 -2.76 -16.60
CA ARG A 99 6.91 -2.79 -15.94
C ARG A 99 7.02 -3.74 -14.76
N VAL A 100 6.79 -3.22 -13.56
CA VAL A 100 6.63 -4.05 -12.36
C VAL A 100 5.15 -4.10 -12.02
N VAL A 101 4.66 -5.32 -11.82
CA VAL A 101 3.29 -5.62 -11.48
C VAL A 101 3.30 -6.38 -10.16
N VAL A 102 2.76 -5.77 -9.11
CA VAL A 102 2.59 -6.42 -7.81
C VAL A 102 1.12 -6.83 -7.67
N LYS A 103 0.91 -8.12 -7.51
CA LYS A 103 -0.40 -8.74 -7.32
C LYS A 103 -0.53 -9.17 -5.87
N VAL A 104 -1.53 -8.59 -5.22
CA VAL A 104 -1.84 -8.83 -3.81
C VAL A 104 -3.26 -9.35 -3.70
N SER A 105 -3.50 -10.25 -2.74
CA SER A 105 -4.87 -10.68 -2.42
C SER A 105 -5.72 -9.48 -1.95
N GLU A 106 -7.01 -9.50 -2.28
CA GLU A 106 -7.89 -8.38 -1.91
C GLU A 106 -8.06 -8.26 -0.39
N THR A 107 -8.13 -9.40 0.29
CA THR A 107 -8.21 -9.50 1.75
C THR A 107 -7.01 -8.83 2.42
N GLN A 108 -5.79 -9.13 1.96
CA GLN A 108 -4.58 -8.51 2.53
C GLN A 108 -4.48 -7.03 2.24
N LEU A 109 -4.87 -6.61 1.05
CA LEU A 109 -4.88 -5.19 0.75
C LEU A 109 -5.88 -4.44 1.65
N LYS A 110 -7.05 -5.02 1.94
CA LYS A 110 -8.03 -4.44 2.88
C LYS A 110 -7.45 -4.36 4.29
N ILE A 111 -6.82 -5.42 4.78
CA ILE A 111 -6.17 -5.45 6.10
C ILE A 111 -5.06 -4.41 6.18
N HIS A 112 -4.17 -4.35 5.18
CA HIS A 112 -3.10 -3.37 5.13
C HIS A 112 -3.66 -1.94 5.11
N THR A 113 -4.66 -1.67 4.27
CA THR A 113 -5.30 -0.35 4.18
C THR A 113 -5.94 0.06 5.51
N ALA A 114 -6.61 -0.87 6.19
CA ALA A 114 -7.18 -0.64 7.51
C ALA A 114 -6.07 -0.36 8.54
N ALA A 115 -5.00 -1.15 8.56
CA ALA A 115 -3.86 -0.96 9.45
C ALA A 115 -3.17 0.39 9.22
N THR A 116 -2.92 0.78 7.97
CA THR A 116 -2.35 2.10 7.63
C THR A 116 -3.29 3.23 8.06
N SER A 117 -4.61 3.06 7.89
CA SER A 117 -5.59 4.05 8.36
C SER A 117 -5.62 4.16 9.88
N ILE A 118 -5.47 3.07 10.62
CA ILE A 118 -5.40 3.10 12.08
C ILE A 118 -4.10 3.77 12.52
N GLN A 119 -2.96 3.41 11.93
CA GLN A 119 -1.67 4.03 12.22
C GLN A 119 -1.68 5.55 11.96
N SER A 120 -2.32 6.00 10.88
CA SER A 120 -2.44 7.42 10.59
C SER A 120 -3.28 8.15 11.64
N VAL A 121 -4.39 7.57 12.08
CA VAL A 121 -5.24 8.11 13.15
C VAL A 121 -4.49 8.15 14.48
N VAL A 122 -3.74 7.11 14.82
CA VAL A 122 -2.93 7.05 16.05
C VAL A 122 -1.83 8.13 16.03
N ARG A 123 -1.13 8.30 14.90
CA ARG A 123 -0.14 9.39 14.75
C ARG A 123 -0.79 10.77 14.90
N MET A 124 -1.94 11.00 14.26
CA MET A 124 -2.67 12.27 14.40
C MET A 124 -3.12 12.51 15.85
N ARG A 125 -3.54 11.47 16.56
CA ARG A 125 -3.90 11.57 17.98
C ARG A 125 -2.71 11.97 18.84
N SER A 126 -1.57 11.31 18.66
CA SER A 126 -0.34 11.65 19.38
C SER A 126 0.09 13.11 19.13
N VAL A 127 0.08 13.56 17.87
CA VAL A 127 0.39 14.96 17.54
C VAL A 127 -0.61 15.92 18.20
N ARG A 128 -1.90 15.58 18.22
CA ARG A 128 -2.94 16.40 18.84
C ARG A 128 -2.78 16.46 20.36
N GLU A 129 -2.43 15.37 21.01
CA GLU A 129 -2.15 15.31 22.45
C GLU A 129 -0.92 16.16 22.81
N SER A 130 0.18 16.05 22.04
CA SER A 130 1.38 16.89 22.23
C SER A 130 1.08 18.38 22.01
N TYR A 131 0.19 18.72 21.07
CA TYR A 131 -0.26 20.10 20.87
C TYR A 131 -1.11 20.61 22.04
N LEU A 132 -2.05 19.80 22.54
CA LEU A 132 -2.92 20.16 23.68
C LEU A 132 -2.14 20.27 25.00
N ASN A 133 -1.10 19.46 25.19
CA ASN A 133 -0.25 19.50 26.37
C ASN A 133 0.77 20.65 26.34
N GLY A 134 0.82 21.44 25.26
CA GLY A 134 1.76 22.56 25.11
C GLY A 134 3.22 22.14 24.95
N GLU A 135 3.49 20.84 24.73
CA GLU A 135 4.85 20.31 24.48
C GLU A 135 5.34 20.65 23.07
N LEU A 136 4.41 20.79 22.12
CA LEU A 136 4.69 21.38 20.81
C LEU A 136 4.79 22.89 21.04
N GLY A 137 5.98 23.36 21.40
CA GLY A 137 6.27 24.74 21.78
C GLY A 137 5.46 25.72 20.92
N THR A 138 4.60 26.51 21.57
CA THR A 138 3.99 27.65 20.90
C THR A 138 5.15 28.49 20.37
N PRO A 139 5.23 28.78 19.06
CA PRO A 139 6.25 29.69 18.56
C PRO A 139 6.08 30.99 19.34
N SER A 140 7.04 31.26 20.23
CA SER A 140 7.04 32.44 21.08
C SER A 140 7.09 33.64 20.14
N PRO A 141 6.14 34.59 20.21
CA PRO A 141 6.15 35.76 19.34
C PRO A 141 7.37 36.68 19.57
N ASP A 142 8.17 36.43 20.60
CA ASP A 142 9.21 37.35 21.10
C ASP A 142 10.66 36.87 20.86
N ASP A 143 10.88 35.69 20.28
CA ASP A 143 12.23 35.23 19.93
C ASP A 143 12.59 35.69 18.51
N GLY A 144 13.00 36.95 18.43
CA GLY A 144 13.54 37.60 17.24
C GLY A 144 14.93 37.10 16.82
N ASP A 145 15.10 35.80 16.63
CA ASP A 145 16.29 35.23 15.98
C ASP A 145 15.89 34.12 14.98
N ALA A 146 15.44 34.57 13.81
CA ALA A 146 15.14 33.71 12.66
C ALA A 146 16.44 33.25 11.95
N ALA A 147 17.34 32.58 12.68
CA ALA A 147 18.55 32.01 12.10
C ALA A 147 19.16 30.87 12.94
N ALA A 148 18.42 29.82 13.29
CA ALA A 148 19.01 28.50 13.55
C ALA A 148 17.92 27.42 13.67
N ASN A 149 18.14 26.29 13.01
CA ASN A 149 17.40 25.02 13.11
C ASN A 149 16.10 24.91 12.31
N ASP A 150 16.28 24.85 10.99
CA ASP A 150 15.31 24.35 10.01
C ASP A 150 15.28 22.81 10.02
N ASP A 151 14.75 22.22 11.11
CA ASP A 151 14.56 20.76 11.20
C ASP A 151 13.23 20.35 11.88
N SER A 152 12.27 21.28 11.99
CA SER A 152 10.90 20.94 12.39
C SER A 152 10.02 20.79 11.14
N GLY A 153 9.74 19.54 10.76
CA GLY A 153 8.84 19.14 9.67
C GLY A 153 7.41 19.64 9.84
N THR A 154 7.21 20.94 9.69
CA THR A 154 5.91 21.60 9.70
C THR A 154 5.40 21.62 8.27
N PHE A 155 4.41 20.77 7.97
CA PHE A 155 3.66 20.83 6.72
C PHE A 155 2.98 22.21 6.60
N ARG A 156 3.55 23.11 5.78
CA ARG A 156 2.87 24.32 5.33
C ARG A 156 2.29 24.10 3.94
N PHE A 157 0.97 24.16 3.83
CA PHE A 157 0.31 24.45 2.56
C PHE A 157 0.47 25.94 2.27
N THR A 158 1.49 26.31 1.50
CA THR A 158 1.60 27.67 0.96
C THR A 158 0.79 27.74 -0.33
N ASP A 159 -0.47 28.19 -0.23
CA ASP A 159 -1.27 28.65 -1.37
C ASP A 159 -0.81 30.05 -1.81
N ASN A 160 0.46 30.20 -2.19
CA ASN A 160 0.97 31.44 -2.76
C ASN A 160 1.82 31.15 -4.00
N ALA A 161 1.12 30.92 -5.11
CA ALA A 161 1.70 31.01 -6.43
C ALA A 161 1.74 32.50 -6.85
N GLU A 162 2.82 33.20 -6.49
CA GLU A 162 3.22 34.40 -7.22
C GLU A 162 4.20 34.01 -8.33
N PRO A 163 3.86 34.18 -9.61
CA PRO A 163 4.75 33.84 -10.71
C PRO A 163 5.72 34.99 -10.99
N THR A 164 7.00 34.77 -10.74
CA THR A 164 8.07 35.61 -11.30
C THR A 164 8.26 35.25 -12.78
N SER A 165 7.81 36.16 -13.66
CA SER A 165 8.06 36.12 -15.11
C SER A 165 9.52 36.55 -15.39
N PRO A 166 10.15 36.04 -16.47
CA PRO A 166 10.21 36.92 -17.64
C PRO A 166 9.95 36.23 -18.99
N ALA A 167 9.16 36.94 -19.80
CA ALA A 167 9.28 37.16 -21.24
C ALA A 167 9.58 35.97 -22.16
N ALA A 168 8.55 35.43 -22.79
CA ALA A 168 8.60 35.03 -24.20
C ALA A 168 7.20 35.07 -24.83
N SER A 169 7.09 35.92 -25.85
CA SER A 169 5.92 36.16 -26.69
C SER A 169 5.53 34.94 -27.53
N SER A 170 4.25 34.53 -27.50
CA SER A 170 3.56 33.83 -28.61
C SER A 170 2.04 33.73 -28.37
N PRO A 171 1.22 33.56 -29.42
CA PRO A 171 -0.06 34.25 -29.56
C PRO A 171 -1.28 33.56 -28.93
N LYS A 172 -2.25 34.44 -28.69
CA LYS A 172 -3.54 34.34 -28.00
C LYS A 172 -4.50 33.37 -28.72
N ALA A 173 -4.72 32.18 -28.15
CA ALA A 173 -5.83 31.29 -28.51
C ALA A 173 -6.99 31.50 -27.52
N THR A 174 -8.08 32.07 -28.03
CA THR A 174 -9.29 32.42 -27.27
C THR A 174 -10.12 31.16 -26.97
N PHE A 175 -9.85 30.48 -25.86
CA PHE A 175 -10.74 29.44 -25.34
C PHE A 175 -11.92 30.07 -24.60
N LYS A 176 -13.12 29.93 -25.17
CA LYS A 176 -14.39 30.24 -24.49
C LYS A 176 -14.59 29.24 -23.34
N ALA A 177 -14.32 29.67 -22.12
CA ALA A 177 -14.67 28.93 -20.92
C ALA A 177 -16.19 28.85 -20.75
N LYS A 178 -16.74 27.63 -20.66
CA LYS A 178 -18.12 27.40 -20.22
C LYS A 178 -18.27 27.89 -18.76
N PRO A 179 -19.34 28.61 -18.41
CA PRO A 179 -19.56 29.08 -17.05
C PRO A 179 -19.70 27.90 -16.08
N LYS A 180 -18.84 27.90 -15.05
CA LYS A 180 -18.86 26.97 -13.92
C LYS A 180 -20.16 27.17 -13.14
N PRO A 181 -20.95 26.12 -12.84
CA PRO A 181 -22.19 26.27 -12.08
C PRO A 181 -21.87 26.82 -10.69
N THR A 182 -22.48 27.95 -10.36
CA THR A 182 -22.42 28.57 -9.04
C THR A 182 -23.05 27.63 -8.00
N PRO A 183 -22.42 27.42 -6.84
CA PRO A 183 -22.98 26.60 -5.78
C PRO A 183 -24.29 27.23 -5.31
N LYS A 184 -25.37 26.43 -5.30
CA LYS A 184 -26.67 26.85 -4.77
C LYS A 184 -26.46 27.27 -3.31
N LYS A 185 -26.82 28.51 -2.97
CA LYS A 185 -26.86 29.01 -1.59
C LYS A 185 -27.78 28.09 -0.78
N GLU A 186 -27.19 27.26 0.06
CA GLU A 186 -27.93 26.45 1.02
C GLU A 186 -28.50 27.39 2.10
N THR A 187 -29.80 27.29 2.33
CA THR A 187 -30.48 28.07 3.37
C THR A 187 -30.16 27.47 4.75
N PRO A 188 -30.14 28.27 5.82
CA PRO A 188 -29.80 27.80 7.17
C PRO A 188 -30.68 26.64 7.67
N GLU A 189 -31.91 26.51 7.16
CA GLU A 189 -32.81 25.40 7.45
C GLU A 189 -32.34 24.08 6.83
N THR A 190 -31.81 24.11 5.59
CA THR A 190 -31.26 22.91 4.93
C THR A 190 -29.97 22.41 5.60
N LEU A 191 -29.20 23.32 6.19
CA LEU A 191 -28.01 22.97 6.98
C LEU A 191 -28.39 22.31 8.31
N ARG A 192 -29.43 22.81 8.99
CA ARG A 192 -29.92 22.19 10.24
C ARG A 192 -30.42 20.77 10.02
N ALA A 193 -31.19 20.53 8.95
CA ALA A 193 -31.66 19.18 8.60
C ALA A 193 -30.49 18.22 8.25
N LYS A 194 -29.43 18.71 7.60
CA LYS A 194 -28.21 17.90 7.36
C LYS A 194 -27.46 17.59 8.66
N ILE A 195 -27.38 18.55 9.58
CA ILE A 195 -26.72 18.36 10.88
C ILE A 195 -27.47 17.29 11.70
N GLU A 196 -28.79 17.35 11.74
CA GLU A 196 -29.64 16.35 12.43
C GLU A 196 -29.43 14.94 11.82
N LYS A 197 -29.44 14.83 10.50
CA LYS A 197 -29.17 13.56 9.80
C LYS A 197 -27.75 13.02 10.02
N LEU A 198 -26.77 13.90 10.21
CA LEU A 198 -25.40 13.49 10.55
C LEU A 198 -25.31 13.02 12.00
N HIS A 199 -26.04 13.63 12.93
CA HIS A 199 -26.11 13.17 14.32
C HIS A 199 -26.78 11.78 14.44
N GLU A 200 -27.86 11.52 13.71
CA GLU A 200 -28.48 10.18 13.67
C GLU A 200 -27.50 9.13 13.10
N LYS A 201 -26.77 9.49 12.05
CA LYS A 201 -25.79 8.58 11.44
C LYS A 201 -24.60 8.32 12.38
N ALA A 202 -24.18 9.32 13.16
CA ALA A 202 -23.13 9.17 14.16
C ALA A 202 -23.59 8.22 15.29
N ALA A 203 -24.82 8.39 15.80
CA ALA A 203 -25.38 7.52 16.83
C ALA A 203 -25.49 6.05 16.35
N SER A 204 -25.93 5.83 15.11
CA SER A 204 -25.98 4.48 14.51
C SER A 204 -24.60 3.87 14.30
N LEU A 205 -23.57 4.67 14.02
CA LEU A 205 -22.20 4.20 13.92
C LEU A 205 -21.64 3.81 15.29
N ASP A 206 -21.90 4.61 16.33
CA ASP A 206 -21.46 4.31 17.69
C ASP A 206 -22.06 3.00 18.21
N GLU A 207 -23.33 2.72 17.93
CA GLU A 207 -23.98 1.45 18.27
C GLU A 207 -23.30 0.25 17.59
N LYS A 208 -22.96 0.36 16.30
CA LYS A 208 -22.21 -0.67 15.57
C LYS A 208 -20.80 -0.86 16.09
N VAL A 209 -20.13 0.20 16.53
CA VAL A 209 -18.79 0.08 17.15
C VAL A 209 -18.88 -0.65 18.49
N ILE A 210 -19.93 -0.42 19.29
CA ILE A 210 -20.15 -1.14 20.55
C ILE A 210 -20.39 -2.63 20.28
N GLU A 211 -21.22 -2.96 19.28
CA GLU A 211 -21.48 -4.35 18.89
C GLU A 211 -20.22 -5.08 18.41
N LEU A 212 -19.41 -4.43 17.56
CA LEU A 212 -18.15 -4.98 17.08
C LEU A 212 -17.13 -5.19 18.21
N LYS A 213 -17.03 -4.25 19.17
CA LYS A 213 -16.16 -4.43 20.34
C LYS A 213 -16.58 -5.64 21.18
N SER A 214 -17.88 -5.81 21.40
CA SER A 214 -18.41 -6.98 22.10
C SER A 214 -18.10 -8.30 21.36
N GLY A 215 -18.15 -8.30 20.03
CA GLY A 215 -17.78 -9.45 19.20
C GLY A 215 -16.29 -9.79 19.30
N VAL A 216 -15.41 -8.79 19.29
CA VAL A 216 -13.96 -8.98 19.41
C VAL A 216 -13.59 -9.53 20.79
N GLU A 217 -14.15 -8.99 21.87
CA GLU A 217 -13.90 -9.50 23.23
C GLU A 217 -14.30 -10.97 23.37
N LYS A 218 -15.45 -11.37 22.80
CA LYS A 218 -15.89 -12.78 22.79
C LYS A 218 -14.94 -13.67 21.99
N ALA A 219 -14.44 -13.19 20.85
CA ALA A 219 -13.49 -13.94 20.03
C ALA A 219 -12.12 -14.10 20.72
N GLU A 220 -11.63 -13.07 21.42
CA GLU A 220 -10.40 -13.14 22.21
C GLU A 220 -10.52 -14.18 23.33
N VAL A 221 -11.63 -14.19 24.08
CA VAL A 221 -11.89 -15.19 25.12
C VAL A 221 -11.93 -16.61 24.54
N ALA A 222 -12.58 -16.80 23.39
CA ALA A 222 -12.65 -18.11 22.73
C ALA A 222 -11.27 -18.59 22.23
N ILE A 223 -10.42 -17.68 21.74
CA ILE A 223 -9.05 -18.00 21.31
C ILE A 223 -8.19 -18.40 22.51
N ASP A 224 -8.29 -17.70 23.64
CA ASP A 224 -7.52 -18.02 24.83
C ASP A 224 -8.00 -19.34 25.48
N GLU A 225 -9.31 -19.61 25.45
CA GLU A 225 -9.85 -20.91 25.87
C GLU A 225 -9.38 -22.05 24.95
N ALA A 226 -9.37 -21.84 23.63
CA ALA A 226 -8.85 -22.82 22.68
C ALA A 226 -7.35 -23.08 22.85
N LYS A 227 -6.55 -22.04 23.14
CA LYS A 227 -5.11 -22.17 23.47
C LYS A 227 -4.89 -22.95 24.75
N ASN A 228 -5.67 -22.67 25.80
CA ASN A 228 -5.57 -23.39 27.07
C ASN A 228 -5.98 -24.86 26.91
N LEU A 229 -7.05 -25.14 26.16
CA LEU A 229 -7.46 -26.49 25.82
C LEU A 229 -6.38 -27.21 25.00
N ALA A 230 -5.75 -26.56 24.02
CA ALA A 230 -4.66 -27.14 23.24
C ALA A 230 -3.38 -27.38 24.06
N ALA A 231 -3.15 -26.60 25.12
CA ALA A 231 -2.01 -26.79 26.02
C ALA A 231 -2.24 -27.93 27.04
N GLU A 232 -3.47 -28.11 27.51
CA GLU A 232 -3.83 -29.18 28.45
C GLU A 232 -3.96 -30.55 27.78
N ARG A 233 -4.27 -30.55 26.48
CA ARG A 233 -4.46 -31.74 25.68
C ARG A 233 -3.32 -31.85 24.66
N ASN A 234 -2.30 -32.66 24.96
CA ASN A 234 -1.34 -33.21 23.97
C ASN A 234 -2.10 -34.08 22.94
N VAL A 235 -2.96 -33.47 22.13
CA VAL A 235 -4.04 -34.16 21.43
C VAL A 235 -3.76 -34.24 19.94
N SER A 236 -4.07 -35.43 19.41
CA SER A 236 -3.98 -35.79 17.99
C SER A 236 -4.64 -34.72 17.12
N VAL A 237 -4.01 -34.44 15.98
CA VAL A 237 -4.43 -33.50 14.94
C VAL A 237 -5.93 -33.65 14.59
N GLU A 238 -6.51 -34.85 14.74
CA GLU A 238 -7.90 -35.15 14.44
C GLU A 238 -8.92 -34.41 15.34
N ASP A 239 -8.63 -34.22 16.63
CA ASP A 239 -9.55 -33.50 17.52
C ASP A 239 -9.47 -31.98 17.31
N ALA A 240 -8.30 -31.46 16.91
CA ALA A 240 -8.13 -30.06 16.53
C ALA A 240 -8.90 -29.73 15.25
N VAL A 241 -8.92 -30.65 14.27
CA VAL A 241 -9.73 -30.52 13.06
C VAL A 241 -11.23 -30.51 13.38
N ASN A 242 -11.68 -31.37 14.29
CA ASN A 242 -13.08 -31.37 14.74
C ASN A 242 -13.46 -30.07 15.47
N ALA A 243 -12.57 -29.51 16.28
CA ALA A 243 -12.81 -28.23 16.97
C ALA A 243 -12.89 -27.05 15.98
N VAL A 244 -12.04 -27.02 14.94
CA VAL A 244 -12.11 -26.01 13.88
C VAL A 244 -13.44 -26.10 13.11
N GLY A 245 -13.93 -27.30 12.81
CA GLY A 245 -15.23 -27.49 12.18
C GLY A 245 -16.41 -26.97 13.00
N VAL A 246 -16.35 -27.07 14.33
CA VAL A 246 -17.38 -26.50 15.23
C VAL A 246 -17.33 -24.96 15.22
N ILE A 247 -16.14 -24.37 15.16
CA ILE A 247 -15.96 -22.91 15.09
C ILE A 247 -16.45 -22.36 13.75
N GLU A 248 -16.18 -23.04 12.63
CA GLU A 248 -16.70 -22.68 11.31
C GLU A 248 -18.23 -22.74 11.24
N SER A 249 -18.84 -23.74 11.88
CA SER A 249 -20.30 -23.84 12.03
C SER A 249 -20.88 -22.67 12.82
N GLN A 250 -20.24 -22.24 13.91
CA GLN A 250 -20.70 -21.12 14.72
C GLN A 250 -20.50 -19.76 14.02
N LEU A 251 -19.49 -19.63 13.17
CA LEU A 251 -19.27 -18.45 12.33
C LEU A 251 -20.29 -18.35 11.19
N ALA A 252 -20.70 -19.48 10.61
CA ALA A 252 -21.76 -19.54 9.61
C ALA A 252 -23.11 -19.08 10.19
N ASP A 253 -23.44 -19.48 11.43
CA ASP A 253 -24.66 -19.03 12.14
C ASP A 253 -24.66 -17.51 12.43
N LEU A 254 -23.50 -16.86 12.44
CA LEU A 254 -23.34 -15.41 12.58
C LEU A 254 -23.43 -14.65 11.24
N GLY A 255 -23.77 -15.33 10.13
CA GLY A 255 -23.93 -14.73 8.80
C GLY A 255 -22.60 -14.42 8.11
N VAL A 256 -21.51 -15.08 8.50
CA VAL A 256 -20.24 -15.07 7.77
C VAL A 256 -20.33 -16.13 6.66
N ASP A 257 -21.03 -15.80 5.58
CA ASP A 257 -21.09 -16.66 4.40
C ASP A 257 -19.71 -16.69 3.70
N ASP A 258 -19.23 -17.92 3.44
CA ASP A 258 -18.03 -18.33 2.68
C ASP A 258 -16.66 -18.37 3.37
N ALA A 259 -16.42 -19.44 4.14
CA ALA A 259 -15.09 -20.05 4.33
C ALA A 259 -14.93 -21.40 3.60
N SER A 260 -15.97 -21.90 2.93
CA SER A 260 -16.06 -23.28 2.42
C SER A 260 -15.42 -23.52 1.03
N SER A 261 -14.69 -22.58 0.45
CA SER A 261 -14.03 -22.78 -0.87
C SER A 261 -12.63 -23.40 -0.82
N LEU A 262 -12.12 -23.77 0.36
CA LEU A 262 -10.80 -24.39 0.52
C LEU A 262 -10.90 -25.91 0.75
N VAL A 263 -11.44 -26.63 -0.25
CA VAL A 263 -11.17 -28.06 -0.44
C VAL A 263 -10.28 -28.20 -1.69
N PRO A 264 -9.21 -29.00 -1.68
CA PRO A 264 -8.28 -29.10 -2.79
C PRO A 264 -8.91 -29.91 -3.93
N GLY A 265 -9.51 -29.21 -4.90
CA GLY A 265 -10.03 -29.76 -6.14
C GLY A 265 -9.14 -29.38 -7.33
N GLU A 266 -8.92 -30.34 -8.22
CA GLU A 266 -8.08 -30.32 -9.43
C GLU A 266 -8.05 -29.00 -10.21
N VAL A 267 -6.85 -28.69 -10.72
CA VAL A 267 -6.53 -27.56 -11.60
C VAL A 267 -7.22 -27.71 -12.96
N PRO A 268 -8.10 -26.78 -13.39
CA PRO A 268 -8.46 -26.68 -14.80
C PRO A 268 -7.58 -25.65 -15.49
N GLU A 269 -6.85 -26.10 -16.52
CA GLU A 269 -6.16 -25.26 -17.48
C GLU A 269 -7.15 -24.48 -18.34
N THR A 270 -7.41 -23.21 -18.04
CA THR A 270 -7.89 -22.24 -19.04
C THR A 270 -7.36 -20.83 -18.74
N PRO A 271 -6.94 -20.06 -19.77
CA PRO A 271 -6.46 -18.70 -19.59
C PRO A 271 -7.65 -17.74 -19.43
N VAL A 272 -7.79 -17.14 -18.25
CA VAL A 272 -8.78 -16.09 -18.00
C VAL A 272 -8.15 -14.74 -18.32
N SER A 273 -8.73 -14.04 -19.31
CA SER A 273 -8.43 -12.63 -19.58
C SER A 273 -9.05 -11.74 -18.50
N PHE A 274 -8.24 -10.94 -17.82
CA PHE A 274 -8.72 -10.03 -16.76
C PHE A 274 -8.53 -8.56 -17.12
N THR A 275 -9.55 -7.78 -16.80
CA THR A 275 -9.63 -6.32 -16.90
C THR A 275 -8.81 -5.66 -15.79
N GLU A 276 -7.84 -4.83 -16.19
CA GLU A 276 -6.91 -4.13 -15.28
C GLU A 276 -7.61 -2.95 -14.57
N THR A 277 -7.47 -2.87 -13.25
CA THR A 277 -7.79 -1.65 -12.47
C THR A 277 -6.50 -1.11 -11.86
N TYR A 278 -6.07 0.08 -12.32
CA TYR A 278 -4.79 0.68 -11.96
C TYR A 278 -4.90 1.48 -10.65
N LEU A 279 -3.88 1.36 -9.79
CA LEU A 279 -3.62 2.34 -8.74
C LEU A 279 -2.14 2.70 -8.77
N THR A 280 -1.85 4.00 -8.89
CA THR A 280 -0.50 4.55 -8.85
C THR A 280 -0.14 4.79 -7.39
N VAL A 281 0.87 4.09 -6.87
CA VAL A 281 1.48 4.42 -5.58
C VAL A 281 2.63 5.38 -5.87
N PHE A 282 2.59 6.56 -5.25
CA PHE A 282 3.62 7.59 -5.31
C PHE A 282 4.73 7.29 -4.31
#